data_AF-A0A6P8JJM0-F1
#
_entry.id   AF-A0A6P8JJM0-F1
#
_cell.length_a   1.000
_cell.length_b   1.000
_cell.length_c   1.000
_cell.angle_alpha   90.00
_cell.angle_beta   90.00
_cell.angle_gamma   90.00
#
_symmetry.space_group_name_H-M   'P 1'
#
loop_
_entity.id
_entity.type
_entity.pdbx_description
1 polymer ?
#
loop_
_entity_poly.entity_id
_entity_poly.type
_entity_poly.pdbx_seq_one_letter_code
_entity_poly.pdbx_strand_id
1 'polypeptide(L)'
;MILVDRYLALEQRFQFGISLFADKLNNMQGREVIIAGFDYPPYTVIKHNMSTNAQDMGVSEDSDFKNVYIDGTETRIILNFCEKFNCTIQIDSSAASDWGNVYPNMSGDGALGMLINRKADICIGAMYSWYEDYTYLDLSMYLVRSGITCLVPAPLRLTSWYLPLEPFEETLWAAILLCLCAEATGLVLAFKSEQALYVLPSYREGWWTCISFGVCTTFKLFISQSGNSKAYSLTVRVLLFACFLNDLIITSIYGGGLASILTIPSLDEAADTVPRLRFHRLQWAANSEAWVSAIRASDEALVKDILYNFHIYSDDELLRLAQDQHVRIGFTVERLPFGHFAIGNYLGPQAIDQLVIMKDDIYFQYTVAFVPRLWPLLDKLNTLIYSWHSSGFDKYWEYRVVADNLNLKIQQQVQETMTGSKDIGPVPLGMSNFAGFIIVWILGSAIATLTFLLELSLTYILNEMI
;
A
#
# COMPACT_ATOMS: atom_id res chain seq x y z
N MET A 1 -38.79 -26.10 -50.21
CA MET A 1 -37.81 -25.39 -51.04
C MET A 1 -37.94 -23.91 -50.68
N ILE A 2 -37.04 -23.37 -49.85
CA ILE A 2 -37.08 -21.94 -49.48
C ILE A 2 -36.42 -21.20 -50.63
N LEU A 3 -37.21 -20.47 -51.43
CA LEU A 3 -36.68 -19.64 -52.52
C LEU A 3 -36.00 -18.41 -51.90
N VAL A 4 -34.67 -18.39 -51.94
CA VAL A 4 -33.86 -17.22 -51.60
C VAL A 4 -33.87 -16.28 -52.82
N ASP A 5 -34.15 -14.99 -52.61
CA ASP A 5 -34.24 -13.99 -53.69
C ASP A 5 -32.91 -13.87 -54.46
N ARG A 6 -32.93 -13.45 -55.72
CA ARG A 6 -31.73 -13.32 -56.56
C ARG A 6 -31.33 -11.87 -56.66
N TYR A 7 -30.08 -11.54 -56.29
CA TYR A 7 -29.53 -10.21 -56.52
C TYR A 7 -29.18 -10.01 -57.99
N LEU A 8 -29.79 -9.02 -58.64
CA LEU A 8 -29.50 -8.62 -60.02
C LEU A 8 -28.47 -7.49 -60.00
N ALA A 9 -27.18 -7.82 -60.12
CA ALA A 9 -26.07 -6.88 -59.98
C ALA A 9 -26.14 -5.66 -60.93
N LEU A 10 -26.62 -5.87 -62.16
CA LEU A 10 -26.79 -4.80 -63.16
C LEU A 10 -27.86 -3.78 -62.77
N GLU A 11 -28.88 -4.21 -62.02
CA GLU A 11 -30.01 -3.38 -61.61
C GLU A 11 -29.92 -2.94 -60.13
N GLN A 12 -28.86 -3.37 -59.44
CA GLN A 12 -28.60 -3.14 -58.02
C GLN A 12 -29.80 -3.47 -57.09
N ARG A 13 -30.64 -4.42 -57.48
CA ARG A 13 -31.85 -4.80 -56.73
C ARG A 13 -32.04 -6.31 -56.67
N PHE A 14 -32.84 -6.75 -55.72
CA PHE A 14 -33.30 -8.13 -55.66
C PHE A 14 -34.48 -8.35 -56.61
N GLN A 15 -34.54 -9.53 -57.25
CA GLN A 15 -35.53 -9.86 -58.28
C GLN A 15 -36.97 -9.73 -57.75
N PHE A 16 -37.22 -10.17 -56.51
CA PHE A 16 -38.52 -10.06 -55.84
C PHE A 16 -38.58 -8.90 -54.82
N GLY A 17 -37.55 -8.04 -54.78
CA GLY A 17 -37.48 -6.91 -53.86
C GLY A 17 -37.26 -7.30 -52.40
N ILE A 18 -36.94 -8.56 -52.10
CA ILE A 18 -36.67 -9.03 -50.74
C ILE A 18 -35.21 -8.74 -50.42
N SER A 19 -34.97 -7.85 -49.46
CA SER A 19 -33.62 -7.56 -48.99
C SER A 19 -33.08 -8.74 -48.18
N LEU A 20 -32.22 -9.55 -48.80
CA LEU A 20 -31.58 -10.70 -48.13
C LEU A 20 -30.59 -10.29 -47.04
N PHE A 21 -30.03 -9.08 -47.16
CA PHE A 21 -29.06 -8.51 -46.24
C PHE A 21 -29.58 -7.20 -45.66
N ALA A 22 -30.83 -7.21 -45.17
CA ALA A 22 -31.37 -6.09 -44.42
C ALA A 22 -30.50 -5.76 -43.20
N ASP A 23 -30.38 -4.48 -42.87
CA ASP A 23 -29.68 -4.04 -41.68
C ASP A 23 -30.45 -4.48 -40.43
N LYS A 24 -29.86 -5.41 -39.68
CA LYS A 24 -30.39 -5.96 -38.44
C LYS A 24 -29.62 -5.44 -37.21
N LEU A 25 -28.65 -4.56 -37.41
CA LEU A 25 -27.71 -4.15 -36.37
C LEU A 25 -28.08 -2.79 -35.77
N ASN A 26 -28.78 -1.93 -36.51
CA ASN A 26 -29.23 -0.63 -35.99
C ASN A 26 -30.46 -0.71 -35.08
N ASN A 27 -31.25 -1.79 -35.17
CA ASN A 27 -32.36 -2.06 -34.25
C ASN A 27 -32.53 -3.58 -34.12
N MET A 28 -32.23 -4.10 -32.93
CA MET A 28 -32.24 -5.52 -32.62
C MET A 28 -33.64 -6.06 -32.27
N GLN A 29 -34.67 -5.20 -32.24
CA GLN A 29 -36.07 -5.57 -32.00
C GLN A 29 -36.30 -6.39 -30.73
N GLY A 30 -35.56 -6.09 -29.66
CA GLY A 30 -35.65 -6.78 -28.37
C GLY A 30 -34.97 -8.16 -28.37
N ARG A 31 -34.07 -8.44 -29.31
CA ARG A 31 -33.27 -9.66 -29.30
C ARG A 31 -32.42 -9.73 -28.03
N GLU A 32 -32.36 -10.91 -27.44
CA GLU A 32 -31.58 -11.17 -26.23
C GLU A 32 -30.09 -11.18 -26.53
N VAL A 33 -29.32 -10.55 -25.64
CA VAL A 33 -27.87 -10.64 -25.53
C VAL A 33 -27.57 -11.29 -24.18
N ILE A 34 -26.91 -12.43 -24.21
CA ILE A 34 -26.61 -13.21 -22.99
C ILE A 34 -25.17 -12.91 -22.54
N ILE A 35 -25.04 -12.40 -21.31
CA ILE A 35 -23.76 -12.16 -20.66
C ILE A 35 -23.35 -13.43 -19.90
N ALA A 36 -22.18 -14.01 -20.20
CA ALA A 36 -21.51 -14.93 -19.30
C ALA A 36 -20.79 -14.09 -18.24
N GLY A 37 -21.27 -14.14 -17.00
CA GLY A 37 -20.75 -13.30 -15.93
C GLY A 37 -21.08 -13.87 -14.56
N PHE A 38 -20.30 -13.45 -13.58
CA PHE A 38 -20.44 -13.83 -12.18
C PHE A 38 -20.31 -12.59 -11.31
N ASP A 39 -20.65 -12.74 -10.02
CA ASP A 39 -20.59 -11.62 -9.09
C ASP A 39 -19.12 -11.27 -8.78
N TYR A 40 -18.64 -10.19 -9.39
CA TYR A 40 -17.30 -9.63 -9.20
C TYR A 40 -17.35 -8.10 -9.10
N PRO A 41 -17.83 -7.54 -7.97
CA PRO A 41 -17.95 -6.11 -7.78
C PRO A 41 -16.58 -5.40 -7.81
N PRO A 42 -16.47 -4.19 -8.39
CA PRO A 42 -17.52 -3.38 -8.99
C PRO A 42 -17.82 -3.67 -10.47
N TYR A 43 -17.14 -4.61 -11.12
CA TYR A 43 -17.22 -4.79 -12.58
C TYR A 43 -18.54 -5.40 -13.03
N THR A 44 -18.95 -6.45 -12.34
CA THR A 44 -20.23 -7.13 -12.53
C THR A 44 -20.82 -7.40 -11.15
N VAL A 45 -22.05 -6.94 -10.93
CA VAL A 45 -22.77 -7.08 -9.68
C VAL A 45 -24.09 -7.77 -9.97
N ILE A 46 -24.37 -8.86 -9.27
CA ILE A 46 -25.61 -9.63 -9.41
C ILE A 46 -26.35 -9.60 -8.08
N LYS A 47 -27.48 -8.90 -8.03
CA LYS A 47 -28.33 -8.82 -6.83
C LYS A 47 -29.60 -9.64 -7.04
N HIS A 48 -29.86 -10.55 -6.11
CA HIS A 48 -31.10 -11.31 -6.03
C HIS A 48 -32.13 -10.58 -5.14
N ASN A 49 -33.42 -10.83 -5.35
CA ASN A 49 -34.53 -10.34 -4.52
C ASN A 49 -34.69 -8.80 -4.46
N MET A 50 -34.28 -8.08 -5.51
CA MET A 50 -34.48 -6.63 -5.66
C MET A 50 -35.31 -6.32 -6.92
N SER A 51 -35.43 -5.04 -7.31
CA SER A 51 -35.98 -4.65 -8.62
C SER A 51 -35.23 -5.35 -9.74
N THR A 52 -35.91 -5.95 -10.71
CA THR A 52 -35.27 -6.82 -11.70
C THR A 52 -35.08 -6.11 -13.03
N ASN A 53 -33.96 -6.35 -13.70
CA ASN A 53 -33.68 -5.85 -15.06
C ASN A 53 -33.15 -6.92 -16.01
N ALA A 54 -32.87 -8.13 -15.50
CA ALA A 54 -32.40 -9.28 -16.26
C ALA A 54 -32.89 -10.58 -15.61
N GLN A 55 -32.74 -11.68 -16.33
CA GLN A 55 -32.95 -13.04 -15.85
C GLN A 55 -31.62 -13.79 -15.88
N ASP A 56 -31.38 -14.58 -14.84
CA ASP A 56 -30.28 -15.54 -14.79
C ASP A 56 -30.73 -16.85 -15.44
N MET A 57 -30.20 -17.10 -16.63
CA MET A 57 -30.48 -18.28 -17.45
C MET A 57 -29.88 -19.56 -16.86
N GLY A 58 -28.93 -19.42 -15.93
CA GLY A 58 -28.31 -20.56 -15.25
C GLY A 58 -29.17 -21.14 -14.12
N VAL A 59 -30.22 -20.44 -13.72
CA VAL A 59 -31.13 -20.82 -12.64
C VAL A 59 -32.42 -21.41 -13.21
N SER A 60 -32.98 -22.43 -12.55
CA SER A 60 -34.24 -23.05 -12.96
C SER A 60 -35.39 -22.05 -13.04
N GLU A 61 -36.29 -22.21 -14.01
CA GLU A 61 -37.36 -21.22 -14.26
C GLU A 61 -38.28 -20.94 -13.07
N ASP A 62 -38.49 -21.95 -12.21
CA ASP A 62 -39.38 -21.88 -11.04
C ASP A 62 -38.70 -21.30 -9.79
N SER A 63 -37.43 -20.91 -9.88
CA SER A 63 -36.67 -20.39 -8.75
C SER A 63 -36.90 -18.89 -8.54
N ASP A 64 -37.05 -18.48 -7.29
CA ASP A 64 -37.10 -17.06 -6.89
C ASP A 64 -35.81 -16.31 -7.28
N PHE A 65 -34.70 -17.02 -7.51
CA PHE A 65 -33.42 -16.45 -7.91
C PHE A 65 -33.29 -16.18 -9.42
N LYS A 66 -34.27 -16.56 -10.25
CA LYS A 66 -34.21 -16.35 -11.71
C LYS A 66 -34.16 -14.88 -12.08
N ASN A 67 -35.02 -14.05 -11.48
CA ASN A 67 -35.04 -12.63 -11.83
C ASN A 67 -34.01 -11.89 -10.97
N VAL A 68 -33.09 -11.21 -11.64
CA VAL A 68 -31.94 -10.57 -11.00
C VAL A 68 -31.86 -9.11 -11.38
N TYR A 69 -31.16 -8.35 -10.53
CA TYR A 69 -30.68 -7.03 -10.89
C TYR A 69 -29.19 -7.13 -11.20
N ILE A 70 -28.83 -6.81 -12.44
CA ILE A 70 -27.44 -6.72 -12.86
C ILE A 70 -27.00 -5.26 -12.91
N ASP A 71 -25.81 -5.01 -12.36
CA ASP A 71 -25.13 -3.73 -12.34
C ASP A 71 -23.62 -3.95 -12.50
N GLY A 72 -22.83 -2.89 -12.44
CA GLY A 72 -21.38 -2.93 -12.49
C GLY A 72 -20.80 -1.99 -13.53
N THR A 73 -19.53 -1.64 -13.39
CA THR A 73 -18.87 -0.67 -14.28
C THR A 73 -18.84 -1.17 -15.73
N GLU A 74 -18.61 -2.46 -15.95
CA GLU A 74 -18.62 -3.09 -17.28
C GLU A 74 -20.04 -3.44 -17.71
N THR A 75 -20.87 -3.97 -16.80
CA THR A 75 -22.27 -4.30 -17.08
C THR A 75 -23.05 -3.07 -17.59
N ARG A 76 -22.77 -1.88 -17.05
CA ARG A 76 -23.41 -0.62 -17.48
C ARG A 76 -23.12 -0.28 -18.94
N ILE A 77 -21.95 -0.64 -19.47
CA ILE A 77 -21.62 -0.44 -20.89
C ILE A 77 -22.56 -1.28 -21.75
N ILE A 78 -22.79 -2.55 -21.38
CA ILE A 78 -23.66 -3.46 -22.11
C ILE A 78 -25.14 -3.05 -21.97
N LEU A 79 -25.57 -2.64 -20.77
CA LEU A 79 -26.92 -2.09 -20.55
C LEU A 79 -27.20 -0.88 -21.47
N ASN A 80 -26.25 0.06 -21.57
CA ASN A 80 -26.37 1.21 -22.46
C ASN A 80 -26.31 0.81 -23.95
N PHE A 81 -25.56 -0.24 -24.29
CA PHE A 81 -25.57 -0.79 -25.64
C PHE A 81 -26.97 -1.26 -26.03
N CYS A 82 -27.64 -2.01 -25.15
CA CYS A 82 -28.98 -2.50 -25.44
C CYS A 82 -30.07 -1.45 -25.39
N GLU A 83 -29.93 -0.43 -24.55
CA GLU A 83 -30.80 0.74 -24.60
C GLU A 83 -30.68 1.46 -25.97
N LYS A 84 -29.46 1.59 -26.50
CA LYS A 84 -29.21 2.27 -27.78
C LYS A 84 -29.68 1.48 -29.00
N PHE A 85 -29.46 0.18 -29.02
CA PHE A 85 -29.75 -0.68 -30.18
C PHE A 85 -31.03 -1.51 -30.03
N ASN A 86 -31.83 -1.25 -28.99
CA ASN A 86 -33.10 -1.93 -28.71
C ASN A 86 -32.91 -3.47 -28.61
N CYS A 87 -32.04 -3.91 -27.70
CA CYS A 87 -31.92 -5.31 -27.28
C CYS A 87 -32.32 -5.51 -25.82
N THR A 88 -32.48 -6.77 -25.42
CA THR A 88 -32.69 -7.17 -24.03
C THR A 88 -31.44 -7.88 -23.53
N ILE A 89 -31.18 -7.83 -22.23
CA ILE A 89 -29.99 -8.43 -21.63
C ILE A 89 -30.43 -9.50 -20.64
N GLN A 90 -29.77 -10.64 -20.72
CA GLN A 90 -29.83 -11.71 -19.75
C GLN A 90 -28.42 -12.01 -19.25
N ILE A 91 -28.32 -12.65 -18.10
CA ILE A 91 -27.05 -13.16 -17.58
C ILE A 91 -27.14 -14.68 -17.47
N ASP A 92 -26.04 -15.39 -17.62
CA ASP A 92 -25.97 -16.82 -17.36
C ASP A 92 -24.81 -17.09 -16.42
N SER A 93 -25.14 -17.50 -15.19
CA SER A 93 -24.18 -17.84 -14.14
C SER A 93 -23.88 -19.34 -14.04
N SER A 94 -24.50 -20.20 -14.87
CA SER A 94 -24.51 -21.66 -14.68
C SER A 94 -23.14 -22.33 -14.60
N ALA A 95 -22.16 -21.79 -15.33
CA ALA A 95 -20.78 -22.29 -15.36
C ALA A 95 -19.73 -21.20 -15.08
N ALA A 96 -20.16 -19.96 -14.83
CA ALA A 96 -19.29 -18.84 -14.53
C ALA A 96 -19.00 -18.80 -13.02
N SER A 97 -18.29 -19.80 -12.48
CA SER A 97 -17.82 -19.70 -11.09
C SER A 97 -16.57 -18.83 -10.94
N ASP A 98 -15.81 -18.69 -12.03
CA ASP A 98 -14.61 -17.87 -12.17
C ASP A 98 -14.44 -17.46 -13.65
N TRP A 99 -13.38 -16.72 -13.99
CA TRP A 99 -13.09 -16.31 -15.38
C TRP A 99 -12.99 -17.51 -16.35
N GLY A 100 -12.28 -18.57 -15.93
CA GLY A 100 -12.03 -19.77 -16.73
C GLY A 100 -10.95 -19.60 -17.79
N ASN A 101 -10.74 -20.63 -18.61
CA ASN A 101 -9.74 -20.66 -19.69
C ASN A 101 -10.28 -21.34 -20.95
N VAL A 102 -9.72 -20.99 -22.11
CA VAL A 102 -9.94 -21.70 -23.37
C VAL A 102 -8.75 -22.59 -23.71
N TYR A 103 -9.02 -23.89 -23.91
CA TYR A 103 -8.02 -24.90 -24.18
C TYR A 103 -7.80 -25.12 -25.69
N PRO A 104 -6.61 -25.61 -26.12
CA PRO A 104 -6.31 -25.86 -27.54
C PRO A 104 -7.22 -26.85 -28.27
N ASN A 105 -7.95 -27.69 -27.53
CA ASN A 105 -8.96 -28.58 -28.09
C ASN A 105 -10.31 -27.87 -28.36
N MET A 106 -10.37 -26.54 -28.27
CA MET A 106 -11.59 -25.73 -28.35
C MET A 106 -12.66 -26.15 -27.35
N SER A 107 -12.23 -26.59 -26.17
CA SER A 107 -13.08 -26.65 -24.98
C SER A 107 -12.68 -25.52 -24.03
N GLY A 108 -13.50 -25.24 -23.04
CA GLY A 108 -13.19 -24.26 -22.01
C GLY A 108 -14.06 -24.44 -20.79
N ASP A 109 -13.63 -23.82 -19.71
CA ASP A 109 -14.34 -23.75 -18.43
C ASP A 109 -14.60 -22.29 -18.02
N GLY A 110 -15.30 -22.10 -16.91
CA GLY A 110 -15.69 -20.77 -16.43
C GLY A 110 -16.53 -19.98 -17.43
N ALA A 111 -16.47 -18.67 -17.30
CA ALA A 111 -17.22 -17.74 -18.15
C ALA A 111 -16.71 -17.76 -19.61
N LEU A 112 -15.41 -17.91 -19.85
CA LEU A 112 -14.85 -18.03 -21.21
C LEU A 112 -15.29 -19.31 -21.93
N GLY A 113 -15.37 -20.43 -21.23
CA GLY A 113 -15.88 -21.69 -21.76
C GLY A 113 -17.33 -21.60 -22.24
N MET A 114 -18.14 -20.73 -21.64
CA MET A 114 -19.52 -20.51 -22.08
C MET A 114 -19.60 -19.85 -23.46
N LEU A 115 -18.65 -18.99 -23.81
CA LEU A 115 -18.57 -18.39 -25.15
C LEU A 115 -18.22 -19.42 -26.22
N ILE A 116 -17.24 -20.28 -25.95
CA ILE A 116 -16.81 -21.34 -26.86
C ILE A 116 -17.96 -22.33 -27.10
N ASN A 117 -18.68 -22.69 -26.04
CA ASN A 117 -19.85 -23.56 -26.10
C ASN A 117 -21.12 -22.87 -26.65
N ARG A 118 -21.03 -21.59 -27.05
CA ARG A 118 -22.16 -20.79 -27.59
C ARG A 118 -23.36 -20.70 -26.65
N LYS A 119 -23.11 -20.76 -25.34
CA LYS A 119 -24.14 -20.54 -24.30
C LYS A 119 -24.39 -19.06 -24.03
N ALA A 120 -23.36 -18.23 -24.20
CA ALA A 120 -23.42 -16.79 -24.04
C ALA A 120 -22.85 -16.06 -25.27
N ASP A 121 -23.23 -14.79 -25.43
CA ASP A 121 -22.82 -13.93 -26.54
C ASP A 121 -21.61 -13.06 -26.20
N ILE A 122 -21.46 -12.69 -24.93
CA ILE A 122 -20.43 -11.77 -24.46
C ILE A 122 -20.02 -12.15 -23.03
N CYS A 123 -18.74 -11.98 -22.71
CA CYS A 123 -18.19 -12.24 -21.40
C CYS A 123 -17.44 -11.01 -20.89
N ILE A 124 -17.77 -10.58 -19.68
CA ILE A 124 -17.25 -9.40 -18.98
C ILE A 124 -17.00 -9.74 -17.50
N GLY A 125 -16.42 -8.82 -16.74
CA GLY A 125 -16.12 -8.98 -15.33
C GLY A 125 -14.61 -8.99 -15.08
N ALA A 126 -13.93 -7.89 -15.41
CA ALA A 126 -12.47 -7.76 -15.28
C ALA A 126 -11.66 -8.75 -16.13
N MET A 127 -12.21 -9.14 -17.28
CA MET A 127 -11.52 -9.96 -18.26
C MET A 127 -10.37 -9.17 -18.88
N TYR A 128 -9.15 -9.69 -18.81
CA TYR A 128 -7.99 -9.03 -19.39
C TYR A 128 -7.74 -9.46 -20.84
N SER A 129 -6.88 -8.73 -21.55
CA SER A 129 -6.45 -9.04 -22.92
C SER A 129 -5.53 -10.25 -22.98
N TRP A 130 -5.98 -11.41 -22.49
CA TRP A 130 -5.21 -12.65 -22.47
C TRP A 130 -5.00 -13.16 -23.89
N TYR A 131 -3.73 -13.33 -24.26
CA TYR A 131 -3.33 -13.73 -25.60
C TYR A 131 -3.85 -15.12 -25.97
N GLU A 132 -3.79 -16.07 -25.03
CA GLU A 132 -4.19 -17.46 -25.25
C GLU A 132 -5.66 -17.56 -25.65
N ASP A 133 -6.55 -16.90 -24.92
CA ASP A 133 -7.99 -16.89 -25.21
C ASP A 133 -8.33 -16.09 -26.47
N TYR A 134 -7.61 -15.00 -26.74
CA TYR A 134 -7.75 -14.24 -27.99
C TYR A 134 -7.42 -15.07 -29.23
N THR A 135 -6.66 -16.18 -29.13
CA THR A 135 -6.46 -17.05 -30.30
C THR A 135 -7.76 -17.75 -30.74
N TYR A 136 -8.71 -17.96 -29.83
CA TYR A 136 -9.97 -18.66 -30.10
C TYR A 136 -11.21 -17.75 -30.09
N LEU A 137 -11.13 -16.58 -29.44
CA LEU A 137 -12.21 -15.60 -29.28
C LEU A 137 -11.82 -14.23 -29.86
N ASP A 138 -12.77 -13.32 -30.00
CA ASP A 138 -12.52 -11.91 -30.34
C ASP A 138 -12.64 -11.02 -29.09
N LEU A 139 -11.98 -9.86 -29.13
CA LEU A 139 -11.94 -8.88 -28.04
C LEU A 139 -12.59 -7.57 -28.46
N SER A 140 -13.32 -6.93 -27.53
CA SER A 140 -13.73 -5.54 -27.68
C SER A 140 -12.57 -4.56 -27.50
N MET A 141 -12.84 -3.29 -27.79
CA MET A 141 -12.08 -2.17 -27.25
C MET A 141 -12.07 -2.22 -25.72
N TYR A 142 -11.06 -1.61 -25.09
CA TYR A 142 -10.94 -1.64 -23.64
C TYR A 142 -12.14 -1.02 -22.93
N LEU A 143 -12.61 -1.69 -21.88
CA LEU A 143 -13.71 -1.24 -21.04
C LEU A 143 -13.19 -0.33 -19.93
N VAL A 144 -12.25 -0.81 -19.10
CA VAL A 144 -11.70 -0.09 -17.94
C VAL A 144 -10.21 -0.42 -17.78
N ARG A 145 -9.42 0.45 -17.15
CA ARG A 145 -8.06 0.12 -16.68
C ARG A 145 -8.16 -0.57 -15.31
N SER A 146 -7.62 -1.76 -15.15
CA SER A 146 -7.50 -2.42 -13.84
C SER A 146 -6.02 -2.57 -13.44
N GLY A 147 -5.67 -2.09 -12.25
CA GLY A 147 -4.34 -2.21 -11.68
C GLY A 147 -4.29 -3.26 -10.57
N ILE A 148 -3.44 -4.27 -10.68
CA ILE A 148 -3.22 -5.24 -9.61
C ILE A 148 -2.27 -4.64 -8.58
N THR A 149 -2.73 -4.51 -7.34
CA THR A 149 -1.96 -3.97 -6.23
C THR A 149 -2.26 -4.77 -4.95
N CYS A 150 -1.63 -4.43 -3.83
CA CYS A 150 -1.89 -5.11 -2.57
C CYS A 150 -2.17 -4.15 -1.42
N LEU A 151 -3.00 -4.61 -0.51
CA LEU A 151 -3.05 -4.13 0.86
C LEU A 151 -2.00 -4.89 1.67
N VAL A 152 -0.96 -4.20 2.11
CA VAL A 152 0.17 -4.78 2.85
C VAL A 152 0.08 -4.43 4.34
N PRO A 153 0.73 -5.20 5.24
CA PRO A 153 0.75 -4.87 6.66
C PRO A 153 1.19 -3.42 6.92
N ALA A 154 0.43 -2.73 7.76
CA ALA A 154 0.74 -1.38 8.17
C ALA A 154 2.08 -1.35 8.93
N PRO A 155 2.88 -0.28 8.76
CA PRO A 155 4.17 -0.19 9.40
C PRO A 155 4.01 -0.11 10.93
N LEU A 156 4.83 -0.89 11.64
CA LEU A 156 4.83 -0.89 13.10
C LEU A 156 5.68 0.26 13.63
N ARG A 157 5.43 0.68 14.87
CA ARG A 157 6.26 1.70 15.52
C ARG A 157 7.66 1.15 15.79
N LEU A 158 8.67 1.89 15.38
CA LEU A 158 10.05 1.60 15.73
C LEU A 158 10.25 1.88 17.22
N THR A 159 10.26 0.83 18.04
CA THR A 159 10.73 0.90 19.42
C THR A 159 12.20 0.52 19.43
N SER A 160 13.07 1.52 19.22
CA SER A 160 14.51 1.29 19.13
C SER A 160 15.22 1.73 20.42
N TRP A 161 16.24 0.96 20.80
CA TRP A 161 17.22 1.38 21.82
C TRP A 161 18.01 2.62 21.37
N TYR A 162 17.99 2.94 20.07
CA TYR A 162 18.67 4.08 19.47
C TYR A 162 17.91 5.42 19.61
N LEU A 163 16.65 5.39 20.06
CA LEU A 163 15.79 6.57 20.19
C LEU A 163 16.43 7.76 20.94
N PRO A 164 17.27 7.58 22.00
CA PRO A 164 17.98 8.69 22.63
C PRO A 164 18.96 9.46 21.72
N LEU A 165 19.45 8.83 20.64
CA LEU A 165 20.42 9.42 19.71
C LEU A 165 19.74 10.05 18.49
N GLU A 166 18.47 9.76 18.25
CA GLU A 166 17.67 10.23 17.11
C GLU A 166 17.40 11.75 17.06
N PRO A 167 17.35 12.52 18.18
CA PRO A 167 17.05 13.96 18.11
C PRO A 167 18.05 14.81 17.31
N PHE A 168 19.28 14.32 17.11
CA PHE A 168 20.31 15.03 16.34
C PHE A 168 20.90 14.12 15.25
N GLU A 169 21.20 14.72 14.10
CA GLU A 169 21.99 14.05 13.07
C GLU A 169 23.41 13.77 13.57
N GLU A 170 24.05 12.75 12.99
CA GLU A 170 25.42 12.34 13.34
C GLU A 170 26.43 13.48 13.23
N THR A 171 26.25 14.36 12.24
CA THR A 171 27.09 15.55 12.02
C THR A 171 26.98 16.55 13.17
N LEU A 172 25.77 16.75 13.70
CA LEU A 172 25.52 17.64 14.83
C LEU A 172 26.05 17.04 16.14
N TRP A 173 25.91 15.73 16.35
CA TRP A 173 26.56 15.03 17.46
C TRP A 173 28.08 15.24 17.46
N ALA A 174 28.72 15.10 16.29
CA ALA A 174 30.15 15.37 16.15
C ALA A 174 30.51 16.83 16.45
N ALA A 175 29.69 17.79 15.99
CA ALA A 175 29.89 19.21 16.29
C ALA A 175 29.74 19.54 17.78
N ILE A 176 28.76 18.92 18.47
CA ILE A 176 28.57 19.07 19.92
C ILE A 176 29.79 18.52 20.66
N LEU A 177 30.28 17.33 20.31
CA LEU A 177 31.49 16.75 20.90
C LEU A 177 32.71 17.66 20.71
N LEU A 178 32.88 18.24 19.52
CA LEU A 178 33.95 19.20 19.26
C LEU A 178 33.79 20.47 20.11
N CYS A 179 32.56 20.96 20.26
CA CYS A 179 32.24 22.13 21.07
C CYS A 179 32.56 21.89 22.56
N LEU A 180 32.17 20.73 23.10
CA LEU A 180 32.49 20.33 24.47
C LEU A 180 34.00 20.16 24.70
N CYS A 181 34.73 19.60 23.73
CA CYS A 181 36.19 19.52 23.80
C CYS A 181 36.85 20.91 23.80
N ALA A 182 36.36 21.82 22.96
CA ALA A 182 36.85 23.19 22.91
C ALA A 182 36.54 23.94 24.21
N GLU A 183 35.35 23.76 24.77
CA GLU A 183 34.95 24.31 26.05
C GLU A 183 35.85 23.80 27.19
N ALA A 184 36.00 22.48 27.32
CA ALA A 184 36.85 21.89 28.34
C ALA A 184 38.27 22.44 28.25
N THR A 185 38.85 22.49 27.04
CA THR A 185 40.17 23.07 26.81
C THR A 185 40.23 24.55 27.19
N GLY A 186 39.21 25.32 26.82
CA GLY A 186 39.08 26.74 27.17
C GLY A 186 39.04 26.97 28.69
N LEU A 187 38.27 26.16 29.41
CA LEU A 187 38.19 26.23 30.88
C LEU A 187 39.49 25.81 31.57
N VAL A 188 40.19 24.79 31.06
CA VAL A 188 41.52 24.40 31.58
C VAL A 188 42.50 25.56 31.46
N LEU A 189 42.56 26.20 30.28
CA LEU A 189 43.46 27.32 30.02
C LEU A 189 43.06 28.56 30.84
N ALA A 190 41.76 28.85 30.93
CA ALA A 190 41.24 29.96 31.70
C ALA A 190 41.60 29.82 33.19
N PHE A 191 41.34 28.65 33.78
CA PHE A 191 41.69 28.37 35.18
C PHE A 191 43.20 28.43 35.41
N LYS A 192 44.01 27.93 34.47
CA LYS A 192 45.46 28.01 34.59
C LYS A 192 45.99 29.45 34.52
N SER A 193 45.43 30.25 33.62
CA SER A 193 45.78 31.67 33.48
C SER A 193 45.40 32.48 34.71
N GLU A 194 44.25 32.17 35.32
CA GLU A 194 43.78 32.80 36.54
C GLU A 194 44.70 32.49 37.73
N GLN A 195 45.14 31.25 37.88
CA GLN A 195 46.14 30.88 38.89
C GLN A 195 47.49 31.58 38.66
N ALA A 196 47.90 31.77 37.41
CA ALA A 196 49.15 32.46 37.10
C ALA A 196 49.11 33.95 37.51
N LEU A 197 47.94 34.59 37.43
CA LEU A 197 47.76 36.01 37.69
C LEU A 197 47.41 36.33 39.15
N TYR A 198 46.58 35.51 39.81
CA TYR A 198 45.99 35.83 41.11
C TYR A 198 46.44 34.94 42.26
N VAL A 199 47.16 33.83 42.00
CA VAL A 199 47.60 32.87 43.03
C VAL A 199 49.13 32.88 43.17
N LEU A 200 49.61 32.94 44.41
CA LEU A 200 51.04 32.88 44.72
C LEU A 200 51.68 31.58 44.19
N PRO A 201 52.94 31.61 43.72
CA PRO A 201 53.61 30.45 43.12
C PRO A 201 53.55 29.16 43.96
N SER A 202 53.65 29.28 45.29
CA SER A 202 53.63 28.15 46.23
C SER A 202 52.28 27.45 46.38
N TYR A 203 51.18 28.07 45.94
CA TYR A 203 49.81 27.54 46.03
C TYR A 203 49.19 27.22 44.67
N ARG A 204 49.98 27.26 43.58
CA ARG A 204 49.48 26.94 42.23
C ARG A 204 49.24 25.45 42.10
N GLU A 205 48.11 25.09 41.52
CA GLU A 205 47.80 23.68 41.29
C GLU A 205 48.46 23.16 40.00
N GLY A 206 48.67 21.84 39.98
CA GLY A 206 49.26 21.14 38.83
C GLY A 206 48.34 21.14 37.61
N TRP A 207 48.91 20.79 36.46
CA TRP A 207 48.14 20.64 35.21
C TRP A 207 47.02 19.61 35.33
N TRP A 208 47.24 18.52 36.07
CA TRP A 208 46.23 17.49 36.27
C TRP A 208 44.96 18.00 36.97
N THR A 209 45.11 18.80 38.03
CA THR A 209 43.96 19.39 38.73
C THR A 209 43.24 20.40 37.85
N CYS A 210 43.96 21.13 37.00
CA CYS A 210 43.36 22.04 36.03
C CYS A 210 42.55 21.29 34.96
N ILE A 211 43.09 20.18 34.43
CA ILE A 211 42.40 19.30 33.47
C ILE A 211 41.15 18.70 34.09
N SER A 212 41.28 18.13 35.30
CA SER A 212 40.16 17.60 36.06
C SER A 212 39.09 18.66 36.30
N PHE A 213 39.48 19.88 36.69
CA PHE A 213 38.58 21.00 36.86
C PHE A 213 37.83 21.36 35.57
N GLY A 214 38.55 21.54 34.45
CA GLY A 214 37.94 21.91 33.17
C GLY A 214 36.95 20.87 32.67
N VAL A 215 37.36 19.59 32.63
CA VAL A 215 36.51 18.48 32.17
C VAL A 215 35.30 18.28 33.09
N CYS A 216 35.51 18.24 34.41
CA CYS A 216 34.39 18.07 35.36
C CYS A 216 33.43 19.26 35.34
N THR A 217 33.94 20.48 35.14
CA THR A 217 33.10 21.68 35.10
C THR A 217 32.28 21.71 33.81
N THR A 218 32.88 21.45 32.65
CA THR A 218 32.15 21.33 31.38
C THR A 218 31.07 20.25 31.47
N PHE A 219 31.38 19.06 32.01
CA PHE A 219 30.36 18.02 32.16
C PHE A 219 29.21 18.45 33.09
N LYS A 220 29.52 19.13 34.20
CA LYS A 220 28.50 19.66 35.14
C LYS A 220 27.61 20.71 34.49
N LEU A 221 28.20 21.66 33.76
CA LEU A 221 27.46 22.70 33.05
C LEU A 221 26.55 22.07 31.99
N PHE A 222 27.06 21.09 31.24
CA PHE A 222 26.30 20.39 30.20
C PHE A 222 25.07 19.68 30.75
N ILE A 223 25.17 19.00 31.89
CA ILE A 223 24.00 18.36 32.54
C ILE A 223 23.16 19.33 33.39
N SER A 224 23.39 20.64 33.26
CA SER A 224 22.72 21.70 34.03
C SER A 224 22.84 21.55 35.56
N GLN A 225 23.96 21.00 36.03
CA GLN A 225 24.25 20.86 37.46
C GLN A 225 25.14 21.99 37.96
N SER A 226 24.70 22.65 39.02
CA SER A 226 25.48 23.70 39.68
C SER A 226 26.62 23.11 40.51
N GLY A 227 27.73 23.84 40.62
CA GLY A 227 28.83 23.48 41.50
C GLY A 227 29.51 24.72 42.05
N ASN A 228 30.17 24.57 43.20
CA ASN A 228 30.98 25.63 43.78
C ASN A 228 32.26 25.81 42.96
N SER A 229 32.24 26.77 42.03
CA SER A 229 33.44 27.16 41.27
C SER A 229 34.29 28.15 42.07
N LYS A 230 35.60 27.90 42.13
CA LYS A 230 36.60 28.79 42.77
C LYS A 230 37.09 29.88 41.80
N ALA A 231 36.21 30.42 40.96
CA ALA A 231 36.56 31.49 40.02
C ALA A 231 36.59 32.86 40.73
N TYR A 232 37.74 33.51 40.71
CA TYR A 232 38.01 34.82 41.31
C TYR A 232 37.86 35.97 40.31
N SER A 233 38.28 35.76 39.06
CA SER A 233 38.31 36.72 37.98
C SER A 233 36.94 36.88 37.31
N LEU A 234 36.59 38.13 36.99
CA LEU A 234 35.39 38.45 36.22
C LEU A 234 35.40 37.77 34.84
N THR A 235 36.56 37.67 34.20
CA THR A 235 36.69 37.05 32.87
C THR A 235 36.32 35.57 32.88
N VAL A 236 36.78 34.82 33.88
CA VAL A 236 36.46 33.38 34.01
C VAL A 236 34.99 33.19 34.35
N ARG A 237 34.39 34.07 35.16
CA ARG A 237 32.96 34.05 35.46
C ARG A 237 32.09 34.33 34.22
N VAL A 238 32.49 35.29 33.39
CA VAL A 238 31.80 35.58 32.12
C VAL A 238 31.94 34.40 31.15
N LEU A 239 33.11 33.77 31.08
CA LEU A 239 33.32 32.56 30.28
C LEU A 239 32.42 31.42 30.76
N LEU A 240 32.41 31.10 32.06
CA LEU A 240 31.54 30.07 32.65
C LEU A 240 30.06 30.35 32.37
N PHE A 241 29.65 31.62 32.44
CA PHE A 241 28.28 32.01 32.09
C PHE A 241 27.97 31.79 30.61
N ALA A 242 28.91 32.10 29.71
CA ALA A 242 28.75 31.85 28.28
C ALA A 242 28.67 30.34 27.97
N CYS A 243 29.53 29.52 28.57
CA CYS A 243 29.50 28.06 28.49
C CYS A 243 28.15 27.52 28.97
N PHE A 244 27.70 27.96 30.15
CA PHE A 244 26.39 27.57 30.68
C PHE A 244 25.23 27.93 29.75
N LEU A 245 25.22 29.13 29.17
CA LEU A 245 24.17 29.51 28.21
C LEU A 245 24.20 28.63 26.96
N ASN A 246 25.39 28.32 26.43
CA ASN A 246 25.54 27.42 25.28
C ASN A 246 25.00 26.02 25.58
N ASP A 247 25.38 25.45 26.73
CA ASP A 247 24.93 24.14 27.18
C ASP A 247 23.43 24.08 27.43
N LEU A 248 22.86 25.14 28.02
CA LEU A 248 21.43 25.27 28.22
C LEU A 248 20.68 25.27 26.88
N ILE A 249 21.21 25.98 25.87
CA ILE A 249 20.63 25.98 24.53
C ILE A 249 20.67 24.57 23.93
N ILE A 250 21.82 23.91 23.95
CA ILE A 250 21.99 22.57 23.37
C ILE A 250 21.03 21.56 24.04
N THR A 251 20.99 21.54 25.37
CA THR A 251 20.13 20.64 26.13
C THR A 251 18.64 20.94 25.93
N SER A 252 18.26 22.21 25.80
CA SER A 252 16.87 22.60 25.53
C SER A 252 16.43 22.15 24.13
N ILE A 253 17.30 22.29 23.12
CA ILE A 253 17.00 21.82 21.76
C ILE A 253 16.90 20.29 21.74
N TYR A 254 17.82 19.59 22.40
CA TYR A 254 17.76 18.13 22.53
C TYR A 254 16.44 17.68 23.18
N GLY A 255 16.04 18.33 24.29
CA GLY A 255 14.78 18.05 24.98
C GLY A 255 13.55 18.28 24.10
N GLY A 256 13.55 19.37 23.31
CA GLY A 256 12.49 19.66 22.34
C GLY A 256 12.44 18.64 21.19
N GLY A 257 13.59 18.25 20.64
CA GLY A 257 13.69 17.25 19.58
C GLY A 257 13.21 15.87 20.04
N LEU A 258 13.66 15.44 21.22
CA LEU A 258 13.21 14.18 21.83
C LEU A 258 11.71 14.20 22.11
N ALA A 259 11.16 15.31 22.63
CA ALA A 259 9.73 15.45 22.82
C ALA A 259 8.96 15.33 21.49
N SER A 260 9.46 15.94 20.42
CA SER A 260 8.85 15.84 19.08
C SER A 260 8.82 14.39 18.57
N ILE A 261 9.92 13.66 18.68
CA ILE A 261 10.02 12.25 18.25
C ILE A 261 9.11 11.34 19.09
N LEU A 262 9.00 11.61 20.39
CA LEU A 262 8.08 10.86 21.25
C LEU A 262 6.60 11.18 20.96
N THR A 263 6.29 12.37 20.43
CA THR A 263 4.93 12.72 20.01
C THR A 263 4.56 12.16 18.63
N ILE A 264 5.49 12.16 17.68
CA ILE A 264 5.29 11.62 16.33
C ILE A 264 6.21 10.40 16.18
N PRO A 265 5.70 9.18 16.41
CA PRO A 265 6.53 7.99 16.40
C PRO A 265 7.08 7.73 14.99
N SER A 266 8.37 7.45 14.90
CA SER A 266 8.97 6.88 13.70
C SER A 266 8.32 5.50 13.43
N LEU A 267 7.68 5.37 12.27
CA LEU A 267 7.11 4.11 11.80
C LEU A 267 8.16 3.36 10.98
N ASP A 268 8.10 2.04 11.01
CA ASP A 268 8.93 1.18 10.18
C ASP A 268 8.60 1.39 8.69
N GLU A 269 9.47 0.92 7.82
CA GLU A 269 9.22 0.98 6.38
C GLU A 269 8.17 -0.07 5.99
N ALA A 270 7.05 0.38 5.45
CA ALA A 270 6.02 -0.51 4.90
C ALA A 270 6.45 -1.06 3.54
N ALA A 271 6.02 -2.27 3.20
CA ALA A 271 6.23 -2.89 1.89
C ALA A 271 5.28 -2.31 0.80
N ASP A 272 5.14 -0.98 0.76
CA ASP A 272 4.11 -0.24 0.02
C ASP A 272 4.48 0.07 -1.45
N THR A 273 5.63 -0.38 -1.95
CA THR A 273 6.05 -0.24 -3.35
C THR A 273 6.55 -1.58 -3.89
N VAL A 274 6.54 -1.78 -5.21
CA VAL A 274 6.99 -3.03 -5.84
C VAL A 274 8.44 -3.41 -5.43
N PRO A 275 9.41 -2.46 -5.40
CA PRO A 275 10.76 -2.78 -4.93
C PRO A 275 10.81 -3.15 -3.44
N ARG A 276 10.01 -2.49 -2.59
CA ARG A 276 9.94 -2.80 -1.15
C ARG A 276 9.28 -4.15 -0.89
N LEU A 277 8.23 -4.48 -1.62
CA LEU A 277 7.57 -5.80 -1.57
C LEU A 277 8.60 -6.92 -1.78
N ARG A 278 9.50 -6.76 -2.76
CA ARG A 278 10.62 -7.67 -3.01
C ARG A 278 11.66 -7.62 -1.89
N PHE A 279 12.08 -6.44 -1.43
CA PHE A 279 13.10 -6.28 -0.39
C PHE A 279 12.71 -6.96 0.92
N HIS A 280 11.48 -6.76 1.38
CA HIS A 280 10.94 -7.40 2.59
C HIS A 280 10.58 -8.87 2.38
N ARG A 281 10.65 -9.39 1.13
CA ARG A 281 10.18 -10.74 0.75
C ARG A 281 8.78 -11.02 1.29
N LEU A 282 7.90 -10.03 1.17
CA LEU A 282 6.56 -10.13 1.73
C LEU A 282 5.78 -11.20 0.96
N GLN A 283 5.19 -12.13 1.71
CA GLN A 283 4.22 -13.07 1.14
C GLN A 283 2.95 -12.30 0.82
N TRP A 284 2.39 -12.54 -0.36
CA TRP A 284 1.14 -11.91 -0.79
C TRP A 284 0.25 -12.94 -1.45
N ALA A 285 -1.05 -12.74 -1.36
CA ALA A 285 -2.00 -13.76 -1.75
C ALA A 285 -3.26 -13.24 -2.43
N ALA A 286 -3.86 -14.13 -3.20
CA ALA A 286 -5.16 -13.95 -3.83
C ALA A 286 -5.95 -15.27 -3.87
N ASN A 287 -7.17 -15.22 -4.37
CA ASN A 287 -8.08 -16.36 -4.39
C ASN A 287 -8.09 -17.16 -5.70
N SER A 288 -7.40 -16.69 -6.74
CA SER A 288 -7.32 -17.36 -8.04
C SER A 288 -5.95 -17.16 -8.68
N GLU A 289 -5.59 -18.05 -9.60
CA GLU A 289 -4.40 -17.93 -10.45
C GLU A 289 -4.53 -16.78 -11.47
N ALA A 290 -5.76 -16.37 -11.78
CA ALA A 290 -6.05 -15.29 -12.72
C ALA A 290 -5.33 -13.97 -12.39
N TRP A 291 -5.13 -13.69 -11.09
CA TRP A 291 -4.44 -12.50 -10.56
C TRP A 291 -2.97 -12.36 -10.96
N VAL A 292 -2.36 -13.44 -11.48
CA VAL A 292 -0.93 -13.45 -11.84
C VAL A 292 -0.66 -14.10 -13.20
N SER A 293 -1.71 -14.62 -13.86
CA SER A 293 -1.60 -15.25 -15.18
C SER A 293 -0.84 -14.38 -16.20
N ALA A 294 -1.16 -13.09 -16.22
CA ALA A 294 -0.53 -12.10 -17.11
C ALA A 294 0.98 -11.91 -16.92
N ILE A 295 1.48 -12.10 -15.69
CA ILE A 295 2.89 -11.88 -15.34
C ILE A 295 3.65 -13.18 -15.15
N ARG A 296 2.97 -14.33 -15.19
CA ARG A 296 3.54 -15.67 -14.98
C ARG A 296 4.63 -16.01 -16.00
N ALA A 297 4.46 -15.54 -17.24
CA ALA A 297 5.41 -15.74 -18.34
C ALA A 297 6.48 -14.62 -18.44
N SER A 298 6.52 -13.66 -17.50
CA SER A 298 7.49 -12.56 -17.54
C SER A 298 8.92 -13.07 -17.30
N ASP A 299 9.87 -12.55 -18.09
CA ASP A 299 11.28 -12.85 -17.92
C ASP A 299 12.03 -11.95 -16.95
N GLU A 300 11.36 -10.92 -16.44
CA GLU A 300 11.96 -9.92 -15.56
C GLU A 300 12.26 -10.51 -14.17
N ALA A 301 13.51 -10.33 -13.70
CA ALA A 301 13.95 -10.85 -12.41
C ALA A 301 13.14 -10.30 -11.23
N LEU A 302 12.76 -9.02 -11.27
CA LEU A 302 11.92 -8.38 -10.26
C LEU A 302 10.57 -9.11 -10.12
N VAL A 303 9.91 -9.40 -11.24
CA VAL A 303 8.61 -10.08 -11.28
C VAL A 303 8.73 -11.52 -10.81
N LYS A 304 9.76 -12.26 -11.26
CA LYS A 304 10.02 -13.64 -10.81
C LYS A 304 10.22 -13.74 -9.29
N ASP A 305 10.96 -12.80 -8.70
CA ASP A 305 11.21 -12.77 -7.25
C ASP A 305 9.94 -12.46 -6.44
N ILE A 306 9.06 -11.60 -6.95
CA ILE A 306 7.78 -11.28 -6.29
C ILE A 306 6.79 -12.45 -6.42
N LEU A 307 6.72 -13.07 -7.60
CA LEU A 307 5.89 -14.24 -7.85
C LEU A 307 6.31 -15.46 -7.01
N TYR A 308 7.59 -15.58 -6.65
CA TYR A 308 8.05 -16.65 -5.75
C TYR A 308 7.36 -16.61 -4.38
N ASN A 309 6.94 -15.43 -3.91
CA ASN A 309 6.25 -15.25 -2.63
C ASN A 309 4.72 -15.12 -2.78
N PHE A 310 4.18 -15.37 -3.98
CA PHE A 310 2.74 -15.37 -4.24
C PHE A 310 2.11 -16.69 -3.81
N HIS A 311 0.98 -16.63 -3.10
CA HIS A 311 0.23 -17.79 -2.64
C HIS A 311 -1.25 -17.68 -3.00
N ILE A 312 -1.87 -18.82 -3.34
CA ILE A 312 -3.30 -18.91 -3.60
C ILE A 312 -3.97 -19.56 -2.40
N TYR A 313 -5.00 -18.91 -1.87
CA TYR A 313 -5.80 -19.39 -0.75
C TYR A 313 -7.28 -19.26 -1.07
N SER A 314 -8.13 -20.08 -0.45
CA SER A 314 -9.58 -19.88 -0.54
C SER A 314 -10.01 -18.59 0.16
N ASP A 315 -11.17 -18.04 -0.20
CA ASP A 315 -11.74 -16.84 0.45
C ASP A 315 -11.86 -17.01 1.99
N ASP A 316 -12.19 -18.22 2.46
CA ASP A 316 -12.26 -18.55 3.89
C ASP A 316 -10.90 -18.52 4.58
N GLU A 317 -9.84 -18.96 3.90
CA GLU A 317 -8.47 -18.90 4.43
C GLU A 317 -7.93 -17.47 4.43
N LEU A 318 -8.20 -16.71 3.36
CA LEU A 318 -7.87 -15.28 3.29
C LEU A 318 -8.57 -14.50 4.40
N LEU A 319 -9.84 -14.82 4.68
CA LEU A 319 -10.58 -14.21 5.78
C LEU A 319 -9.93 -14.49 7.13
N ARG A 320 -9.48 -15.73 7.38
CA ARG A 320 -8.77 -16.08 8.63
C ARG A 320 -7.46 -15.32 8.75
N LEU A 321 -6.66 -15.26 7.68
CA LEU A 321 -5.39 -14.53 7.65
C LEU A 321 -5.59 -13.02 7.84
N ALA A 322 -6.69 -12.47 7.33
CA ALA A 322 -7.05 -11.06 7.48
C ALA A 322 -7.54 -10.73 8.91
N GLN A 323 -8.04 -11.73 9.65
CA GLN A 323 -8.52 -11.62 11.02
C GLN A 323 -7.45 -11.91 12.08
N ASP A 324 -6.25 -12.31 11.67
CA ASP A 324 -5.14 -12.52 12.60
C ASP A 324 -4.82 -11.23 13.38
N GLN A 325 -4.39 -11.40 14.64
CA GLN A 325 -4.05 -10.28 15.51
C GLN A 325 -2.89 -9.42 14.95
N HIS A 326 -2.01 -10.04 14.16
CA HIS A 326 -0.92 -9.36 13.47
C HIS A 326 -0.84 -9.90 12.05
N VAL A 327 -1.38 -9.15 11.11
CA VAL A 327 -1.34 -9.50 9.69
C VAL A 327 0.11 -9.44 9.18
N ARG A 328 0.55 -10.49 8.49
CA ARG A 328 1.94 -10.63 7.99
C ARG A 328 2.04 -10.81 6.48
N ILE A 329 0.91 -10.84 5.79
CA ILE A 329 0.85 -11.05 4.34
C ILE A 329 0.16 -9.88 3.66
N GLY A 330 0.46 -9.68 2.38
CA GLY A 330 -0.28 -8.76 1.52
C GLY A 330 -1.52 -9.44 0.92
N PHE A 331 -2.62 -8.69 0.80
CA PHE A 331 -3.85 -9.13 0.13
C PHE A 331 -4.01 -8.41 -1.19
N THR A 332 -4.23 -9.16 -2.26
CA THR A 332 -4.36 -8.61 -3.60
C THR A 332 -5.71 -7.90 -3.75
N VAL A 333 -5.69 -6.71 -4.36
CA VAL A 333 -6.87 -5.91 -4.70
C VAL A 333 -6.69 -5.29 -6.07
N GLU A 334 -7.80 -4.98 -6.75
CA GLU A 334 -7.72 -4.22 -8.02
C GLU A 334 -7.97 -2.74 -7.79
N ARG A 335 -7.17 -1.89 -8.44
CA ARG A 335 -7.31 -0.44 -8.47
C ARG A 335 -8.01 -0.02 -9.75
N LEU A 336 -9.15 0.63 -9.60
CA LEU A 336 -9.91 1.25 -10.68
C LEU A 336 -9.34 2.63 -11.06
N PRO A 337 -9.62 3.15 -12.28
CA PRO A 337 -8.98 4.36 -12.79
C PRO A 337 -9.34 5.64 -12.02
N PHE A 338 -10.50 5.70 -11.35
CA PHE A 338 -10.96 6.91 -10.65
C PHE A 338 -10.86 6.83 -9.12
N GLY A 339 -9.99 5.96 -8.62
CA GLY A 339 -9.55 5.96 -7.22
C GLY A 339 -10.30 5.01 -6.28
N HIS A 340 -11.16 4.15 -6.84
CA HIS A 340 -11.83 3.08 -6.10
C HIS A 340 -11.09 1.75 -6.25
N PHE A 341 -11.46 0.77 -5.42
CA PHE A 341 -10.81 -0.53 -5.39
C PHE A 341 -11.82 -1.66 -5.45
N ALA A 342 -11.52 -2.72 -6.21
CA ALA A 342 -12.20 -4.00 -6.08
C ALA A 342 -11.57 -4.76 -4.91
N ILE A 343 -12.33 -4.88 -3.81
CA ILE A 343 -11.87 -5.46 -2.55
C ILE A 343 -12.69 -6.72 -2.29
N GLY A 344 -12.02 -7.85 -2.08
CA GLY A 344 -12.68 -9.10 -1.76
C GLY A 344 -13.46 -9.02 -0.44
N ASN A 345 -14.57 -9.75 -0.36
CA ASN A 345 -15.45 -9.76 0.84
C ASN A 345 -14.74 -10.28 2.11
N TYR A 346 -13.63 -10.99 1.96
CA TYR A 346 -12.79 -11.45 3.06
C TYR A 346 -12.04 -10.31 3.79
N LEU A 347 -11.96 -9.10 3.21
CA LEU A 347 -11.34 -7.93 3.83
C LEU A 347 -12.39 -7.04 4.49
N GLY A 348 -12.70 -7.34 5.75
CA GLY A 348 -13.57 -6.51 6.56
C GLY A 348 -12.90 -5.22 7.07
N PRO A 349 -13.68 -4.26 7.61
CA PRO A 349 -13.15 -2.98 8.13
C PRO A 349 -12.04 -3.14 9.18
N GLN A 350 -12.12 -4.18 10.02
CA GLN A 350 -11.11 -4.47 11.05
C GLN A 350 -9.78 -4.95 10.46
N ALA A 351 -9.81 -5.66 9.33
CA ALA A 351 -8.60 -6.12 8.65
C ALA A 351 -7.89 -4.95 7.96
N ILE A 352 -8.67 -4.10 7.27
CA ILE A 352 -8.16 -2.86 6.64
C ILE A 352 -7.46 -1.96 7.67
N ASP A 353 -7.89 -2.00 8.93
CA ASP A 353 -7.26 -1.19 9.96
C ASP A 353 -5.78 -1.55 10.23
N GLN A 354 -5.37 -2.78 9.91
CA GLN A 354 -4.01 -3.27 10.06
C GLN A 354 -3.21 -3.22 8.75
N LEU A 355 -3.79 -2.68 7.68
CA LEU A 355 -3.25 -2.71 6.34
C LEU A 355 -3.08 -1.30 5.78
N VAL A 356 -2.19 -1.17 4.80
CA VAL A 356 -1.95 0.04 4.00
C VAL A 356 -1.91 -0.37 2.54
N ILE A 357 -2.58 0.40 1.69
CA ILE A 357 -2.54 0.17 0.23
C ILE A 357 -1.16 0.51 -0.33
N MET A 358 -0.65 -0.32 -1.23
CA MET A 358 0.56 0.01 -1.97
C MET A 358 0.35 1.27 -2.81
N LYS A 359 1.43 2.02 -3.00
CA LYS A 359 1.49 3.22 -3.85
C LYS A 359 1.51 2.86 -5.33
N ASP A 360 2.20 1.77 -5.66
CA ASP A 360 2.37 1.29 -7.02
C ASP A 360 1.47 0.07 -7.28
N ASP A 361 1.04 -0.07 -8.53
CA ASP A 361 0.47 -1.31 -9.02
C ASP A 361 1.62 -2.27 -9.37
N ILE A 362 1.50 -3.55 -9.01
CA ILE A 362 2.44 -4.61 -9.43
C ILE A 362 2.46 -4.68 -10.96
N TYR A 363 1.28 -4.65 -11.57
CA TYR A 363 1.07 -4.45 -12.99
C TYR A 363 -0.34 -3.89 -13.20
N PHE A 364 -0.63 -3.39 -14.40
CA PHE A 364 -1.98 -3.02 -14.78
C PHE A 364 -2.29 -3.56 -16.17
N GLN A 365 -3.57 -3.81 -16.43
CA GLN A 365 -4.08 -4.15 -17.75
C GLN A 365 -5.36 -3.39 -18.04
N TYR A 366 -5.79 -3.51 -19.28
CA TYR A 366 -7.07 -3.02 -19.73
C TYR A 366 -8.04 -4.18 -19.82
N THR A 367 -9.19 -4.02 -19.17
CA THR A 367 -10.26 -5.00 -19.26
C THR A 367 -10.95 -4.91 -20.62
N VAL A 368 -11.47 -6.03 -21.10
CA VAL A 368 -12.07 -6.19 -22.43
C VAL A 368 -13.30 -7.09 -22.31
N ALA A 369 -14.25 -6.95 -23.23
CA ALA A 369 -15.29 -7.95 -23.39
C ALA A 369 -14.79 -9.03 -24.35
N PHE A 370 -14.82 -10.29 -23.93
CA PHE A 370 -14.65 -11.42 -24.84
C PHE A 370 -15.96 -11.71 -25.56
N VAL A 371 -15.86 -11.97 -26.86
CA VAL A 371 -17.00 -12.36 -27.70
C VAL A 371 -16.59 -13.51 -28.61
N PRO A 372 -17.54 -14.33 -29.09
CA PRO A 372 -17.21 -15.36 -30.05
C PRO A 372 -16.65 -14.76 -31.35
N ARG A 373 -15.78 -15.51 -32.03
CA ARG A 373 -15.20 -15.08 -33.31
C ARG A 373 -16.28 -14.62 -34.30
N LEU A 374 -16.00 -13.51 -34.97
CA LEU A 374 -16.87 -12.88 -35.97
C LEU A 374 -18.22 -12.43 -35.39
N TRP A 375 -18.25 -11.98 -34.13
CA TRP A 375 -19.46 -11.45 -33.52
C TRP A 375 -19.94 -10.18 -34.25
N PRO A 376 -21.11 -10.18 -34.89
CA PRO A 376 -21.52 -9.09 -35.79
C PRO A 376 -21.72 -7.72 -35.10
N LEU A 377 -21.84 -7.71 -33.77
CA LEU A 377 -22.09 -6.51 -32.97
C LEU A 377 -20.81 -5.85 -32.48
N LEU A 378 -19.64 -6.47 -32.67
CA LEU A 378 -18.37 -6.02 -32.12
C LEU A 378 -18.00 -4.59 -32.53
N ASP A 379 -18.13 -4.25 -33.82
CA ASP A 379 -17.80 -2.90 -34.31
C ASP A 379 -18.72 -1.82 -33.72
N LYS A 380 -20.01 -2.16 -33.53
CA LYS A 380 -20.99 -1.26 -32.91
C LYS A 380 -20.69 -1.08 -31.43
N LEU A 381 -20.32 -2.17 -30.74
CA LEU A 381 -19.91 -2.13 -29.34
C LEU A 381 -18.64 -1.28 -29.17
N ASN A 382 -17.63 -1.49 -30.00
CA ASN A 382 -16.39 -0.72 -29.98
C ASN A 382 -16.63 0.77 -30.22
N THR A 383 -17.50 1.13 -31.17
CA THR A 383 -17.90 2.52 -31.43
C THR A 383 -18.60 3.15 -30.22
N LEU A 384 -19.44 2.38 -29.51
CA LEU A 384 -20.08 2.84 -28.28
C LEU A 384 -19.04 3.04 -27.18
N ILE A 385 -18.12 2.11 -26.98
CA ILE A 385 -17.06 2.18 -25.96
C ILE A 385 -16.19 3.43 -26.19
N TYR A 386 -15.82 3.75 -27.43
CA TYR A 386 -15.12 5.00 -27.71
C TYR A 386 -15.93 6.23 -27.31
N SER A 387 -17.23 6.23 -27.64
CA SER A 387 -18.13 7.32 -27.28
C SER A 387 -18.26 7.45 -25.76
N TRP A 388 -18.34 6.32 -25.05
CA TRP A 388 -18.41 6.21 -23.59
C TRP A 388 -17.22 6.89 -22.91
N HIS A 389 -16.00 6.52 -23.32
CA HIS A 389 -14.76 7.12 -22.82
C HIS A 389 -14.68 8.61 -23.16
N SER A 390 -15.00 8.99 -24.41
CA SER A 390 -14.94 10.40 -24.83
C SER A 390 -15.95 11.32 -24.11
N SER A 391 -17.03 10.74 -23.56
CA SER A 391 -18.07 11.46 -22.84
C SER A 391 -17.82 11.54 -21.32
N GLY A 392 -16.80 10.85 -20.80
CA GLY A 392 -16.53 10.77 -19.36
C GLY A 392 -17.53 9.89 -18.58
N PHE A 393 -18.23 8.98 -19.28
CA PHE A 393 -19.21 8.08 -18.65
C PHE A 393 -18.55 7.01 -17.78
N ASP A 394 -17.32 6.64 -18.10
CA ASP A 394 -16.45 5.80 -17.26
C ASP A 394 -16.35 6.36 -15.83
N LYS A 395 -16.03 7.65 -15.68
CA LYS A 395 -15.94 8.30 -14.38
C LYS A 395 -17.29 8.36 -13.68
N TYR A 396 -18.33 8.80 -14.40
CA TYR A 396 -19.67 8.93 -13.80
C TYR A 396 -20.18 7.60 -13.26
N TRP A 397 -20.08 6.52 -14.06
CA TRP A 397 -20.60 5.22 -13.69
C TRP A 397 -19.73 4.51 -12.66
N GLU A 398 -18.40 4.69 -12.66
CA GLU A 398 -17.57 4.15 -11.57
C GLU A 398 -18.02 4.66 -10.20
N TYR A 399 -18.16 5.99 -10.05
CA TYR A 399 -18.61 6.59 -8.79
C TYR A 399 -20.00 6.10 -8.38
N ARG A 400 -20.92 6.01 -9.34
CA ARG A 400 -22.30 5.60 -9.07
C ARG A 400 -22.40 4.12 -8.69
N VAL A 401 -21.74 3.25 -9.45
CA VAL A 401 -21.71 1.81 -9.17
C VAL A 401 -21.07 1.54 -7.81
N VAL A 402 -19.98 2.24 -7.48
CA VAL A 402 -19.33 2.09 -6.16
C VAL A 402 -20.25 2.55 -5.04
N ALA A 403 -20.95 3.67 -5.20
CA ALA A 403 -21.90 4.16 -4.20
C ALA A 403 -23.11 3.22 -4.01
N ASP A 404 -23.61 2.63 -5.09
CA ASP A 404 -24.82 1.80 -5.07
C ASP A 404 -24.55 0.33 -4.69
N ASN A 405 -23.31 -0.15 -4.86
CA ASN A 405 -22.98 -1.57 -4.76
C ASN A 405 -21.84 -1.91 -3.78
N LEU A 406 -20.95 -0.98 -3.43
CA LEU A 406 -19.83 -1.28 -2.52
C LEU A 406 -19.97 -0.61 -1.16
N ASN A 407 -19.21 -1.11 -0.20
CA ASN A 407 -19.13 -0.51 1.12
C ASN A 407 -18.24 0.75 1.09
N LEU A 408 -18.90 1.91 1.06
CA LEU A 408 -18.24 3.22 1.05
C LEU A 408 -17.30 3.43 2.24
N LYS A 409 -17.59 2.84 3.41
CA LYS A 409 -16.70 2.95 4.58
C LYS A 409 -15.38 2.25 4.32
N ILE A 410 -15.40 1.07 3.72
CA ILE A 410 -14.18 0.31 3.38
C ILE A 410 -13.38 1.08 2.32
N GLN A 411 -14.05 1.61 1.29
CA GLN A 411 -13.38 2.40 0.25
C GLN A 411 -12.69 3.64 0.84
N GLN A 412 -13.37 4.36 1.73
CA GLN A 412 -12.79 5.51 2.44
C GLN A 412 -11.60 5.11 3.32
N GLN A 413 -11.72 4.03 4.10
CA GLN A 413 -10.60 3.54 4.93
C GLN A 413 -9.37 3.20 4.09
N VAL A 414 -9.55 2.51 2.96
CA VAL A 414 -8.43 2.23 2.04
C VAL A 414 -7.87 3.51 1.45
N GLN A 415 -8.70 4.45 1.03
CA GLN A 415 -8.26 5.74 0.50
C GLN A 415 -7.48 6.57 1.53
N GLU A 416 -7.88 6.55 2.81
CA GLU A 416 -7.16 7.20 3.91
C GLU A 416 -5.75 6.63 4.10
N THR A 417 -5.53 5.34 3.79
CA THR A 417 -4.19 4.76 3.84
C THR A 417 -3.25 5.30 2.75
N MET A 418 -3.78 5.82 1.64
CA MET A 418 -2.97 6.38 0.55
C MET A 418 -2.22 7.66 0.95
N THR A 419 -2.78 8.46 1.86
CA THR A 419 -2.16 9.71 2.30
C THR A 419 -1.07 9.49 3.36
N GLY A 420 -0.82 8.23 3.77
CA GLY A 420 0.25 7.85 4.69
C GLY A 420 0.07 8.33 6.13
N SER A 421 -1.03 9.01 6.44
CA SER A 421 -1.30 9.66 7.72
C SER A 421 -2.40 8.91 8.47
N LYS A 422 -2.17 7.61 8.77
CA LYS A 422 -3.05 6.97 9.74
C LYS A 422 -2.72 7.55 11.11
N ASP A 423 -3.55 8.46 11.59
CA ASP A 423 -3.42 9.00 12.94
C ASP A 423 -3.69 7.88 13.94
N ILE A 424 -2.62 7.27 14.45
CA ILE A 424 -2.67 6.19 15.45
C ILE A 424 -3.15 6.75 16.81
N GLY A 425 -3.32 8.07 16.91
CA GLY A 425 -3.73 8.73 18.13
C GLY A 425 -2.65 8.71 19.21
N PRO A 426 -2.95 9.33 20.37
CA PRO A 426 -2.04 9.34 21.51
C PRO A 426 -1.95 7.93 22.11
N VAL A 427 -0.74 7.40 22.18
CA VAL A 427 -0.47 6.08 22.78
C VAL A 427 0.40 6.28 24.02
N PRO A 428 0.10 5.60 25.14
CA PRO A 428 0.92 5.69 26.34
C PRO A 428 2.35 5.20 26.08
N LEU A 429 3.34 5.94 26.57
CA LEU A 429 4.75 5.56 26.50
C LEU A 429 4.98 4.27 27.30
N GLY A 430 5.55 3.26 26.65
CA GLY A 430 5.88 1.98 27.26
C GLY A 430 7.33 1.93 27.76
N MET A 431 7.66 0.90 28.53
CA MET A 431 9.04 0.64 28.97
C MET A 431 9.99 0.37 27.79
N SER A 432 9.47 -0.09 26.66
CA SER A 432 10.23 -0.32 25.43
C SER A 432 10.84 0.98 24.88
N ASN A 433 10.15 2.12 25.00
CA ASN A 433 10.68 3.43 24.62
C ASN A 433 11.86 3.89 25.49
N PHE A 434 11.96 3.38 26.73
CA PHE A 434 13.01 3.76 27.68
C PHE A 434 14.20 2.80 27.71
N ALA A 435 14.13 1.69 26.98
CA ALA A 435 15.14 0.63 27.01
C ALA A 435 16.56 1.18 26.73
N GLY A 436 16.71 2.06 25.73
CA GLY A 436 17.99 2.68 25.40
C GLY A 436 18.62 3.44 26.57
N PHE A 437 17.84 4.31 27.23
CA PHE A 437 18.30 5.09 28.39
C PHE A 437 18.71 4.19 29.56
N ILE A 438 17.94 3.14 29.83
CA ILE A 438 18.21 2.19 30.91
C ILE A 438 19.51 1.42 30.64
N ILE A 439 19.73 0.97 29.40
CA ILE A 439 20.96 0.26 29.01
C ILE A 439 22.19 1.15 29.22
N VAL A 440 22.15 2.41 28.76
CA VAL A 440 23.27 3.36 28.94
C VAL A 440 23.55 3.60 30.42
N TRP A 441 22.51 3.76 31.25
CA TRP A 441 22.67 3.96 32.69
C TRP A 441 23.28 2.75 33.40
N ILE A 442 22.82 1.53 33.08
CA ILE A 442 23.39 0.29 33.63
C ILE A 442 24.86 0.14 33.24
N LEU A 443 25.18 0.36 31.97
CA LEU A 443 26.54 0.25 31.46
C LEU A 443 27.47 1.27 32.14
N GLY A 444 27.05 2.53 32.23
CA GLY A 444 27.82 3.59 32.90
C GLY A 444 28.07 3.28 34.38
N SER A 445 27.04 2.79 35.09
CA SER A 445 27.14 2.42 36.51
C SER A 445 28.07 1.22 36.73
N ALA A 446 28.03 0.23 35.82
CA ALA A 446 28.91 -0.93 35.86
C ALA A 446 30.39 -0.53 35.65
N ILE A 447 30.66 0.33 34.66
CA ILE A 447 32.01 0.84 34.39
C ILE A 447 32.52 1.65 35.60
N ALA A 448 31.71 2.55 36.15
CA ALA A 448 32.10 3.35 37.32
C ALA A 448 32.43 2.46 38.53
N THR A 449 31.61 1.43 38.79
CA THR A 449 31.84 0.46 39.86
C THR A 449 33.13 -0.33 39.65
N LEU A 450 33.38 -0.77 38.40
CA LEU A 450 34.60 -1.49 38.05
C LEU A 450 35.85 -0.63 38.25
N THR A 451 35.84 0.62 37.79
CA THR A 451 36.96 1.57 37.97
C THR A 451 37.23 1.82 39.45
N PHE A 452 36.17 2.01 40.26
CA PHE A 452 36.32 2.18 41.71
C PHE A 452 36.95 0.95 42.38
N LEU A 453 36.53 -0.26 42.01
CA LEU A 453 37.12 -1.50 42.53
C LEU A 453 38.58 -1.66 42.11
N LEU A 454 38.92 -1.29 40.87
CA LEU A 454 40.30 -1.29 40.39
C LEU A 454 41.17 -0.31 41.17
N GLU A 455 40.71 0.94 41.36
CA GLU A 455 41.41 1.95 42.16
C GLU A 455 41.61 1.49 43.60
N LEU A 456 40.61 0.87 44.22
CA LEU A 456 40.69 0.34 45.57
C LEU A 456 41.73 -0.80 45.66
N SER A 457 41.71 -1.72 44.70
CA SER A 457 42.67 -2.85 44.66
C SER A 457 44.11 -2.38 44.43
N LEU A 458 44.32 -1.42 43.52
CA LEU A 458 45.61 -0.81 43.28
C LEU A 458 46.13 -0.08 44.51
N THR A 459 45.27 0.66 45.21
CA THR A 459 45.63 1.38 46.43
C THR A 459 45.97 0.41 47.57
N TYR A 460 45.24 -0.70 47.69
CA TYR A 460 45.53 -1.76 48.65
C TYR A 460 46.90 -2.41 48.38
N ILE A 461 47.19 -2.78 47.14
CA ILE A 461 48.48 -3.38 46.74
C ILE A 461 49.64 -2.39 46.95
N LEU A 462 49.44 -1.11 46.62
CA LEU A 462 50.47 -0.08 46.81
C LEU A 462 50.81 0.12 48.30
N ASN A 463 49.80 0.03 49.18
CA ASN A 463 49.98 0.14 50.62
C ASN A 463 50.59 -1.11 51.26
N GLU A 464 50.50 -2.30 50.65
CA GLU A 464 51.23 -3.49 51.10
C GLU A 464 52.69 -3.54 50.61
N MET A 465 53.05 -2.75 49.59
CA MET A 465 54.41 -2.67 49.04
C MET A 465 55.30 -1.58 49.68
N ILE A 466 54.72 -0.70 50.50
CA ILE A 466 55.40 0.34 51.30
C ILE A 466 55.49 -0.15 52.74
#